data_AF-A0A9W8NZP9-F1
#
_entry.id   AF-A0A9W8NZP9-F1
#
_cell.length_a   1.000
_cell.length_b   1.000
_cell.length_c   1.000
_cell.angle_alpha   90.00
_cell.angle_beta   90.00
_cell.angle_gamma   90.00
#
_symmetry.space_group_name_H-M   'P 1'
#
loop_
_entity.id
_entity.type
_entity.pdbx_description
1 polymer ?
#
loop_
_entity_poly.entity_id
_entity_poly.type
_entity_poly.pdbx_seq_one_letter_code
_entity_poly.pdbx_strand_id
1 'polypeptide(L)'
;MIITSGEKEYGEVWYYFINDGRSHEGDDPESDHSDSGLIGYAMVSLYSRPDPVLLRDSYDALWACEYLGADNLHIVRIKDIRSVVSMQPLPALPDEPEGQWFVVQKPGIDEPILTGHEEDMAAV
;
A
#
# COMPACT_ATOMS: atom_id res chain seq x y z
N MET A 1 0.34 2.10 3.70
CA MET A 1 1.61 1.97 4.44
C MET A 1 2.14 0.57 4.26
N ILE A 2 3.40 0.47 3.88
CA ILE A 2 4.13 -0.78 3.69
C ILE A 2 5.36 -0.71 4.59
N ILE A 3 5.75 -1.84 5.18
CA ILE A 3 7.03 -1.94 5.90
C ILE A 3 7.96 -2.79 5.05
N THR A 4 8.94 -2.16 4.40
CA THR A 4 10.01 -2.84 3.66
C THR A 4 11.32 -2.60 4.41
N SER A 5 12.15 -3.63 4.57
CA SER A 5 13.46 -3.51 5.24
C SER A 5 13.44 -2.82 6.63
N GLY A 6 12.31 -2.85 7.33
CA GLY A 6 12.11 -2.20 8.64
C GLY A 6 11.71 -0.72 8.58
N GLU A 7 11.60 -0.14 7.39
CA GLU A 7 11.26 1.28 7.19
C GLU A 7 9.82 1.46 6.70
N LYS A 8 9.23 2.60 7.07
CA LYS A 8 7.85 2.96 6.71
C LYS A 8 7.83 3.59 5.33
N GLU A 9 7.02 3.02 4.44
CA GLU A 9 6.85 3.52 3.07
C GLU A 9 5.36 3.62 2.69
N TYR A 10 5.11 4.41 1.66
CA TYR A 10 3.77 4.64 1.12
C TYR A 10 3.78 4.47 -0.39
N GLY A 11 2.68 3.96 -0.91
CA GLY A 11 2.54 3.69 -2.33
C GLY A 11 1.10 3.50 -2.73
N GLU A 12 0.83 3.74 -3.99
CA GLU A 12 -0.44 3.46 -4.65
C GLU A 12 -0.42 2.01 -5.16
N VAL A 13 -1.42 1.22 -4.78
CA VAL A 13 -1.55 -0.15 -5.29
C VAL A 13 -2.24 -0.11 -6.65
N TRP A 14 -1.57 -0.64 -7.68
CA TRP A 14 -2.08 -0.67 -9.04
C TRP A 14 -2.77 -1.99 -9.37
N TYR A 15 -2.17 -3.10 -8.95
CA TYR A 15 -2.72 -4.44 -9.18
C TYR A 15 -2.47 -5.37 -8.01
N TYR A 16 -3.38 -6.33 -7.83
CA TYR A 16 -3.19 -7.50 -7.00
C TYR A 16 -3.11 -8.73 -7.89
N PHE A 17 -2.26 -9.69 -7.52
CA PHE A 17 -2.17 -10.97 -8.23
C PHE A 17 -1.72 -12.08 -7.28
N ILE A 18 -1.93 -13.31 -7.70
CA ILE A 18 -1.58 -14.52 -6.95
C ILE A 18 -0.55 -15.29 -7.78
N ASN A 19 0.49 -15.78 -7.12
CA ASN A 19 1.44 -16.72 -7.72
C ASN A 19 1.36 -18.06 -6.99
N ASP A 20 1.51 -19.17 -7.72
CA ASP A 20 1.68 -20.48 -7.10
C ASP A 20 3.12 -20.58 -6.55
N GLY A 21 3.23 -20.59 -5.22
CA GLY A 21 4.47 -20.72 -4.47
C GLY A 21 5.01 -22.14 -4.41
N ARG A 22 4.39 -23.10 -5.11
CA ARG A 22 5.00 -24.42 -5.37
C ARG A 22 6.19 -24.24 -6.31
N SER A 23 7.34 -23.86 -5.78
CA SER A 23 8.61 -24.21 -6.42
C SER A 23 8.67 -25.74 -6.55
N HIS A 24 9.07 -26.22 -7.71
CA HIS A 24 9.20 -27.63 -8.04
C HIS A 24 10.35 -28.25 -7.24
N GLU A 25 10.15 -28.47 -5.95
CA GLU A 25 11.08 -29.20 -5.08
C GLU A 25 10.33 -30.32 -4.36
N GLY A 26 10.57 -31.54 -4.84
CA GLY A 26 10.54 -32.78 -4.06
C GLY A 26 9.17 -33.31 -3.67
N ASP A 27 8.86 -34.51 -4.16
CA ASP A 27 7.81 -35.38 -3.62
C ASP A 27 8.06 -35.68 -2.13
N ASP A 28 7.52 -34.87 -1.23
CA ASP A 28 7.39 -35.21 0.20
C ASP A 28 5.94 -35.67 0.48
N PRO A 29 5.69 -36.98 0.67
CA PRO A 29 4.34 -37.55 0.72
C PRO A 29 3.63 -37.37 2.08
N GLU A 30 4.18 -36.59 3.02
CA GLU A 30 3.65 -36.46 4.39
C GLU A 30 3.32 -35.01 4.82
N SER A 31 3.33 -34.02 3.93
CA SER A 31 2.88 -32.66 4.28
C SER A 31 1.35 -32.57 4.28
N ASP A 32 0.77 -32.44 5.48
CA ASP A 32 -0.65 -32.24 5.74
C ASP A 32 -1.24 -31.08 4.91
N HIS A 33 -2.19 -31.40 4.03
CA HIS A 33 -2.72 -30.49 3.01
C HIS A 33 -3.74 -29.50 3.58
N SER A 34 -3.33 -28.26 3.89
CA SER A 34 -4.28 -27.14 4.00
C SER A 34 -3.73 -25.73 3.68
N ASP A 35 -2.50 -25.60 3.18
CA ASP A 35 -2.03 -24.33 2.60
C ASP A 35 -1.95 -24.49 1.09
N SER A 36 -2.98 -24.02 0.37
CA SER A 36 -2.83 -23.82 -1.07
C SER A 36 -1.64 -22.87 -1.22
N GLY A 37 -0.51 -23.36 -1.74
CA GLY A 37 0.76 -22.61 -1.87
C GLY A 37 0.69 -21.30 -2.67
N LEU A 38 -0.51 -20.82 -2.99
CA LEU A 38 -0.82 -19.52 -3.54
C LEU A 38 -0.37 -18.40 -2.60
N ILE A 39 0.57 -17.58 -3.08
CA ILE A 39 1.05 -16.39 -2.38
C ILE A 39 0.48 -15.15 -3.08
N GLY A 40 -0.18 -14.29 -2.31
CA GLY A 40 -0.72 -13.03 -2.80
C GLY A 40 0.33 -11.91 -2.85
N TYR A 41 0.36 -11.20 -3.96
CA TYR A 41 1.23 -10.06 -4.23
C TYR A 41 0.44 -8.83 -4.68
N ALA A 42 1.05 -7.66 -4.51
CA ALA A 42 0.56 -6.40 -5.01
C ALA A 42 1.69 -5.69 -5.78
N MET A 43 1.34 -5.09 -6.92
CA MET A 43 2.18 -4.13 -7.61
C MET A 43 1.86 -2.74 -7.09
N VAL A 44 2.88 -2.05 -6.57
CA VAL A 44 2.74 -0.78 -5.88
C VAL A 44 3.68 0.25 -6.49
N SER A 45 3.16 1.41 -6.87
CA SER A 45 3.95 2.60 -7.16
C SER A 45 4.32 3.28 -5.85
N LEU A 46 5.59 3.19 -5.44
CA LEU A 46 6.06 3.81 -4.20
C LEU A 46 6.28 5.31 -4.40
N TYR A 47 5.81 6.11 -3.44
CA TYR A 47 6.20 7.51 -3.33
C TYR A 47 7.68 7.61 -2.94
N SER A 48 8.30 8.78 -3.16
CA SER A 48 9.65 9.01 -2.67
C SER A 48 9.71 9.06 -1.13
N ARG A 49 10.93 9.18 -0.58
CA ARG A 49 11.12 9.47 0.84
C ARG A 49 10.62 10.88 1.17
N PRO A 50 10.19 11.14 2.41
CA PRO A 50 9.65 12.44 2.76
C PRO A 50 10.72 13.53 2.59
N ASP A 51 10.29 14.71 2.15
CA ASP A 51 11.15 15.89 2.13
C ASP A 51 11.70 16.14 3.55
N PRO A 52 13.02 16.09 3.76
CA PRO A 52 13.61 16.15 5.09
C PRO A 52 13.49 17.54 5.73
N VAL A 53 13.33 18.61 4.94
CA VAL A 53 13.13 19.97 5.43
C VAL A 53 11.71 20.12 5.95
N LEU A 54 10.71 19.73 5.16
CA LEU A 54 9.31 19.80 5.56
C LEU A 54 9.01 18.89 6.76
N LEU A 55 9.57 17.68 6.78
CA LEU A 55 9.38 16.76 7.89
C LEU A 55 9.96 17.35 9.20
N ARG A 56 11.18 17.90 9.14
CA ARG A 56 11.82 18.54 10.31
C ARG A 56 11.06 19.78 10.77
N ASP A 57 10.73 20.68 9.86
CA ASP A 57 10.14 21.98 10.19
C ASP A 57 8.69 21.82 10.71
N SER A 58 8.02 20.72 10.35
CA SER A 58 6.72 20.32 10.88
C SER A 58 6.78 19.45 12.15
N TYR A 59 7.96 19.20 12.72
CA TYR A 59 8.17 18.30 13.86
C TYR A 59 7.58 16.90 13.62
N ASP A 60 7.94 16.29 12.49
CA ASP A 60 7.50 14.97 12.02
C ASP A 60 5.99 14.84 11.73
N ALA A 61 5.26 15.95 11.70
CA ALA A 61 3.83 15.95 11.44
C ALA A 61 3.48 15.82 9.94
N LEU A 62 4.30 16.39 9.06
CA LEU A 62 4.05 16.42 7.62
C LEU A 62 4.99 15.46 6.87
N TRP A 63 4.42 14.35 6.41
CA TRP A 63 5.11 13.38 5.54
C TRP A 63 4.83 13.70 4.07
N ALA A 64 5.53 14.70 3.52
CA ALA A 64 5.41 15.16 2.13
C ALA A 64 6.37 14.40 1.21
N CYS A 65 5.88 13.77 0.15
CA CYS A 65 6.64 12.95 -0.79
C CYS A 65 6.30 13.29 -2.24
N GLU A 66 7.14 12.90 -3.18
CA GLU A 66 6.84 13.01 -4.61
C GLU A 66 6.14 11.74 -5.09
N TYR A 67 5.21 11.89 -6.04
CA TYR A 67 4.61 10.76 -6.73
C TYR A 67 5.45 10.40 -7.97
N LEU A 68 6.01 9.19 -7.97
CA LEU A 68 6.93 8.72 -9.01
C LEU A 68 6.26 7.84 -10.08
N GLY A 69 4.96 7.54 -9.93
CA GLY A 69 4.19 6.80 -10.93
C GLY A 69 4.84 5.47 -11.33
N ALA A 70 4.93 5.22 -12.63
CA ALA A 70 5.46 3.98 -13.18
C ALA A 70 6.98 3.81 -12.97
N ASP A 71 7.71 4.89 -12.66
CA ASP A 71 9.17 4.87 -12.53
C ASP A 71 9.64 4.25 -11.20
N ASN A 72 8.72 4.00 -10.27
CA ASN A 72 9.02 3.40 -8.96
C ASN A 72 8.03 2.28 -8.59
N LEU A 73 7.84 1.32 -9.49
CA LEU A 73 6.99 0.15 -9.28
C LEU A 73 7.72 -0.97 -8.54
N HIS A 74 7.07 -1.52 -7.52
CA HIS A 74 7.58 -2.61 -6.69
C HIS A 74 6.54 -3.71 -6.54
N ILE A 75 7.01 -4.95 -6.46
CA ILE A 75 6.17 -6.09 -6.08
C ILE A 75 6.37 -6.36 -4.59
N VAL A 76 5.30 -6.29 -3.83
CA VAL A 76 5.29 -6.60 -2.39
C VAL A 76 4.33 -7.76 -2.12
N ARG A 77 4.58 -8.54 -1.07
CA ARG A 77 3.56 -9.51 -0.63
C ARG A 77 2.42 -8.73 0.02
N ILE A 78 1.19 -9.17 -0.18
CA ILE A 78 0.01 -8.49 0.38
C ILE A 78 0.13 -8.36 1.90
N LYS A 79 0.71 -9.38 2.59
CA LYS A 79 0.92 -9.36 4.05
C LYS A 79 1.88 -8.28 4.56
N ASP A 80 2.68 -7.68 3.67
CA ASP A 80 3.61 -6.60 4.03
C ASP A 80 2.91 -5.22 3.96
N ILE A 81 1.70 -5.14 3.39
CA ILE A 81 0.83 -3.96 3.45
C ILE A 81 0.17 -3.90 4.82
N ARG A 82 0.47 -2.85 5.59
CA ARG A 82 0.05 -2.72 7.00
C ARG A 82 -1.22 -1.91 7.20
N SER A 83 -1.48 -0.95 6.32
CA SER A 83 -2.69 -0.14 6.38
C SER A 83 -2.95 0.54 5.04
N VAL A 84 -4.22 0.85 4.79
CA VAL A 84 -4.63 1.76 3.71
C VAL A 84 -4.71 3.17 4.28
N VAL A 85 -4.11 4.11 3.58
CA VAL A 85 -4.09 5.54 3.94
C VAL A 85 -4.52 6.36 2.74
N SER A 86 -4.89 7.61 2.97
CA SER A 86 -5.09 8.55 1.88
C SER A 86 -3.79 9.29 1.59
N MET A 87 -3.37 9.32 0.33
CA MET A 87 -2.35 10.23 -0.16
C MET A 87 -3.06 11.38 -0.85
N GLN A 88 -2.81 12.62 -0.43
CA GLN A 88 -3.48 13.80 -0.99
C GLN A 88 -2.45 14.74 -1.61
N PRO A 89 -2.76 15.43 -2.71
CA PRO A 89 -1.89 16.47 -3.25
C PRO A 89 -1.62 17.52 -2.17
N LEU A 90 -0.35 17.84 -1.94
CA LEU A 90 0.06 18.94 -1.08
C LEU A 90 -0.10 20.24 -1.87
N PRO A 91 -0.94 21.19 -1.42
CA PRO A 91 -1.05 22.47 -2.10
C PRO A 91 0.27 23.23 -2.02
N ALA A 92 0.87 23.55 -3.16
CA ALA A 92 2.10 24.33 -3.21
C ALA A 92 1.82 25.82 -3.01
N LEU A 93 2.68 26.50 -2.25
CA LEU A 93 2.72 27.96 -2.21
C LEU A 93 3.43 28.51 -3.46
N PRO A 94 3.27 29.81 -3.77
CA PRO A 94 4.11 30.46 -4.77
C PRO A 94 5.60 30.23 -4.45
N ASP A 95 6.36 29.77 -5.43
CA ASP A 95 7.79 29.40 -5.34
C ASP A 95 8.12 28.04 -4.69
N GLU A 96 7.11 27.22 -4.35
CA GLU A 96 7.31 25.84 -3.91
C GLU A 96 7.20 24.84 -5.07
N PRO A 97 7.91 23.69 -4.99
CA PRO A 97 7.78 22.63 -5.99
C PRO A 97 6.37 22.04 -5.98
N GLU A 98 5.75 21.97 -7.16
CA GLU A 98 4.48 21.28 -7.37
C GLU A 98 4.67 19.75 -7.36
N GLY A 99 3.55 19.01 -7.27
CA GLY A 99 3.55 17.56 -7.43
C GLY A 99 3.91 16.77 -6.17
N GLN A 100 4.01 17.45 -5.02
CA GLN A 100 4.12 16.78 -3.73
C GLN A 100 2.77 16.25 -3.24
N TRP A 101 2.83 15.19 -2.45
CA TRP A 101 1.71 14.50 -1.85
C TRP A 101 2.00 14.24 -0.39
N PHE A 102 0.99 14.26 0.46
CA PHE A 102 1.17 13.99 1.87
C PHE A 102 0.20 12.93 2.37
N VAL A 103 0.67 12.20 3.39
CA VAL A 103 -0.09 11.15 4.03
C VAL A 103 -1.14 11.79 4.94
N VAL A 104 -2.40 11.42 4.72
CA VAL A 104 -3.50 11.76 5.61
C VAL A 104 -3.96 10.48 6.29
N GLN A 105 -3.80 10.44 7.62
CA GLN A 105 -4.53 9.48 8.42
C GLN A 105 -5.99 9.90 8.43
N LYS A 106 -6.92 9.02 8.04
CA LYS A 106 -8.34 9.28 8.21
C LYS A 106 -8.66 9.17 9.70
N PRO A 107 -9.00 10.27 10.42
CA PRO A 107 -9.45 10.15 11.80
C PRO A 107 -10.82 9.46 11.82
N GLY A 108 -10.99 8.44 12.67
CA GLY A 108 -12.30 7.87 13.00
C GLY A 108 -12.72 6.55 12.32
N ILE A 109 -11.78 5.72 11.84
CA ILE A 109 -12.05 4.30 11.57
C ILE A 109 -11.02 3.50 12.35
N ASP A 110 -11.37 3.14 13.59
CA ASP A 110 -10.55 2.25 14.41
C ASP A 110 -10.81 0.76 14.08
N GLU A 111 -11.94 0.47 13.43
CA GLU A 111 -12.27 -0.84 12.84
C GLU A 111 -12.90 -0.66 11.45
N PRO A 112 -12.27 -1.12 10.36
CA PRO A 112 -12.92 -1.17 9.07
C PRO A 112 -13.98 -2.28 9.11
N ILE A 113 -15.21 -1.95 9.51
CA ILE A 113 -16.36 -2.82 9.26
C ILE A 113 -16.68 -2.71 7.77
N LEU A 114 -16.20 -3.68 7.00
CA LEU A 114 -16.55 -3.84 5.59
C LEU A 114 -17.97 -4.42 5.50
N THR A 115 -19.01 -3.61 5.74
CA THR A 115 -20.38 -4.04 5.44
C THR A 115 -20.58 -3.96 3.92
N GLY A 116 -20.54 -5.11 3.24
CA GLY A 116 -21.00 -5.20 1.86
C GLY A 116 -22.49 -4.85 1.79
N HIS A 117 -22.87 -3.99 0.86
CA HIS A 117 -24.28 -3.77 0.53
C HIS A 117 -24.64 -4.84 -0.52
N GLU A 118 -25.43 -5.85 -0.14
CA GLU A 118 -26.09 -6.70 -1.13
C GLU A 118 -27.24 -5.89 -1.72
N GLU A 119 -27.16 -5.54 -3.00
CA GLU A 119 -28.33 -5.07 -3.75
C GLU A 119 -29.20 -6.30 -4.02
N ASP A 120 -30.34 -6.40 -3.33
CA ASP A 120 -31.35 -7.42 -3.63
C ASP A 120 -31.97 -7.07 -4.99
N MET A 121 -31.54 -7.78 -6.02
CA MET A 121 -32.13 -7.74 -7.36
C MET A 121 -33.51 -8.37 -7.31
N ALA A 122 -34.49 -7.66 -6.78
CA ALA A 122 -35.90 -8.01 -6.93
C ALA A 122 -36.25 -7.96 -8.41
N ALA A 123 -36.34 -9.15 -9.02
CA ALA A 123 -36.83 -9.33 -10.38
C ALA A 123 -38.26 -8.77 -10.49
N VAL A 124 -38.47 -7.92 -11.49
CA VAL A 124 -39.79 -7.38 -11.93
C VAL A 124 -40.59 -8.46 -12.65
#